data_AF-F5RHM3-F1
#
_entry.id   AF-F5RHM3-F1
#
_cell.length_a   1.000
_cell.length_b   1.000
_cell.length_c   1.000
_cell.angle_alpha   90.00
_cell.angle_beta   90.00
_cell.angle_gamma   90.00
#
_symmetry.space_group_name_H-M   'P 1'
#
loop_
_entity.id
_entity.type
_entity.pdbx_description
1 polymer ?
#
loop_
_entity_poly.entity_id
_entity_poly.type
_entity_poly.pdbx_seq_one_letter_code
_entity_poly.pdbx_strand_id
1 'polypeptide(L)' 'MDILWLLVPMSVLIAIGIGAVFIWSARSGQFDDLEGPAHRMLMDDDRAPELPKDDDRPAR' A
#
# COMPACT_ATOMS: atom_id res chain seq x y z
N MET A 1 10.38 -18.12 -38.65
CA MET A 1 9.22 -17.20 -38.65
C MET A 1 8.05 -17.77 -37.86
N ASP A 2 8.06 -19.05 -37.50
CA ASP A 2 6.93 -19.73 -36.85
C ASP A 2 6.67 -19.27 -35.41
N ILE A 3 7.72 -18.85 -34.70
CA ILE A 3 7.61 -18.37 -33.32
C ILE A 3 6.76 -17.10 -33.18
N LEU A 4 6.63 -16.31 -34.26
CA LEU A 4 5.79 -15.11 -34.27
C LEU A 4 4.31 -15.47 -34.08
N TRP A 5 3.87 -16.64 -34.58
CA TRP A 5 2.52 -17.14 -34.38
C TRP A 5 2.21 -17.48 -32.92
N LEU A 6 3.23 -17.72 -32.09
CA LEU A 6 3.08 -17.89 -30.65
C LEU A 6 3.23 -16.56 -29.92
N LEU A 7 4.26 -15.77 -30.25
CA LEU A 7 4.62 -14.55 -29.54
C LEU A 7 3.57 -13.44 -29.68
N VAL A 8 2.99 -13.26 -30.86
CA VAL A 8 1.98 -12.21 -31.12
C VAL A 8 0.70 -12.43 -30.31
N PRO A 9 0.03 -13.60 -30.34
CA PRO A 9 -1.16 -13.79 -29.49
C PRO A 9 -0.81 -13.81 -28.01
N MET A 10 0.34 -14.36 -27.62
CA MET A 10 0.80 -14.35 -26.23
C MET A 10 0.98 -12.92 -25.70
N SER A 11 1.61 -12.03 -26.48
CA SER A 11 1.82 -10.64 -26.05
C SER A 11 0.51 -9.87 -25.94
N VAL A 12 -0.45 -10.10 -26.85
CA VAL A 12 -1.79 -9.51 -26.78
C VAL A 12 -2.53 -9.99 -25.52
N LEU A 13 -2.48 -11.29 -25.21
CA LEU A 13 -3.09 -11.84 -24.00
C LEU A 13 -2.48 -11.23 -22.73
N ILE A 14 -1.16 -11.08 -22.68
CA ILE A 14 -0.46 -10.45 -21.56
C ILE A 14 -0.87 -8.98 -21.44
N ALA A 15 -0.92 -8.23 -22.54
CA ALA A 15 -1.31 -6.82 -22.54
C ALA A 15 -2.76 -6.64 -22.05
N ILE A 16 -3.69 -7.48 -22.52
CA ILE A 16 -5.07 -7.49 -22.03
C ILE A 16 -5.13 -7.86 -20.55
N GLY A 17 -4.36 -8.87 -20.11
CA GLY A 17 -4.30 -9.28 -18.71
C GLY A 17 -3.83 -8.16 -17.79
N ILE A 18 -2.74 -7.48 -18.16
CA ILE A 18 -2.23 -6.31 -17.43
C ILE A 18 -3.28 -5.20 -17.41
N GLY A 19 -3.89 -4.89 -18.55
CA GLY A 19 -4.93 -3.86 -18.65
C GLY A 19 -6.16 -4.17 -17.78
N ALA A 20 -6.60 -5.43 -17.75
CA ALA A 20 -7.72 -5.86 -16.92
C ALA A 20 -7.41 -5.75 -15.43
N VAL A 21 -6.23 -6.20 -15.00
CA VAL A 21 -5.77 -6.07 -13.61
C VAL A 21 -5.64 -4.59 -13.22
N PHE A 22 -5.10 -3.75 -14.12
CA PHE A 22 -4.99 -2.32 -13.89
C PHE A 22 -6.35 -1.65 -13.72
N ILE A 23 -7.31 -1.92 -14.61
CA ILE A 23 -8.68 -1.37 -14.51
C ILE A 23 -9.36 -1.86 -13.24
N TRP A 24 -9.19 -3.14 -12.87
CA TRP A 24 -9.74 -3.67 -11.63
C TRP A 24 -9.15 -2.95 -10.40
N SER A 25 -7.82 -2.85 -10.32
CA SER A 25 -7.13 -2.15 -9.22
C SER A 25 -7.54 -0.68 -9.13
N ALA A 26 -7.66 0.01 -10.27
CA ALA A 26 -8.13 1.39 -10.33
C ALA A 26 -9.58 1.54 -9.83
N ARG A 27 -10.46 0.58 -10.13
CA ARG A 27 -11.86 0.58 -9.67
C ARG A 27 -12.02 0.11 -8.22
N SER A 28 -11.06 -0.65 -7.70
CA SER A 28 -11.06 -1.15 -6.32
C SER A 28 -10.67 -0.08 -5.29
N GLY A 29 -10.42 1.16 -5.71
CA GLY A 29 -10.12 2.27 -4.79
C GLY A 29 -8.77 2.13 -4.08
N GLN A 30 -7.86 1.27 -4.56
CA GLN A 30 -6.51 1.12 -3.96
C GLN A 30 -5.68 2.40 -4.04
N PHE A 31 -6.02 3.32 -4.95
CA PHE A 31 -5.35 4.60 -5.12
C PHE A 31 -6.05 5.75 -4.38
N ASP A 32 -7.17 5.50 -3.71
CA ASP A 32 -7.91 6.55 -2.99
C ASP A 32 -7.30 6.85 -1.61
N ASP A 33 -6.50 5.94 -1.04
CA ASP A 33 -5.80 6.12 0.24
C ASP A 33 -4.29 6.38 0.04
N LEU A 34 -3.95 7.40 -0.73
CA LEU A 34 -2.56 7.92 -0.82
C LEU A 34 -2.23 8.94 0.28
N GLU A 35 -3.24 9.46 0.98
CA GLU A 35 -3.09 10.50 2.01
C GLU A 35 -2.93 9.93 3.44
N GLY A 36 -3.51 8.75 3.73
CA GLY A 36 -3.46 8.11 5.05
C GLY A 36 -2.07 7.73 5.57
N PRO A 37 -1.10 7.29 4.74
CA PRO A 37 0.25 7.00 5.21
C PRO A 37 1.04 8.25 5.61
N ALA A 38 0.94 9.33 4.83
CA ALA A 38 1.67 10.58 5.07
C ALA A 38 1.19 11.28 6.34
N HIS A 39 -0.12 11.24 6.62
CA HIS A 39 -0.68 11.85 7.82
C HIS A 39 -0.28 11.11 9.10
N ARG A 40 -0.15 9.78 9.06
CA ARG A 40 0.33 8.97 10.20
C ARG A 40 1.80 9.25 10.52
N MET A 41 2.65 9.36 9.49
CA MET A 41 4.08 9.66 9.70
C MET A 41 4.31 11.04 10.33
N LEU A 42 3.48 12.05 10.03
CA LEU A 42 3.62 13.38 10.61
C LEU A 42 3.04 13.48 12.04
N MET A 43 2.04 12.66 12.38
CA MET A 43 1.34 12.70 13.68
C MET A 43 1.91 11.73 14.73
N ASP A 44 2.77 10.79 14.34
CA ASP A 44 3.39 9.83 15.28
C ASP A 44 4.60 10.40 16.04
N ASP A 45 5.19 11.53 15.60
CA ASP A 45 6.30 12.20 16.30
C ASP A 45 5.86 12.94 17.58
N ASP A 46 4.57 13.24 17.73
CA ASP A 46 4.01 13.96 18.89
C ASP A 46 3.64 13.02 20.05
N ARG A 47 3.69 11.70 19.85
CA ARG A 47 3.51 10.73 20.94
C ARG A 47 4.84 10.48 21.63
N ALA A 48 5.24 11.44 22.46
CA ALA A 48 6.23 11.18 23.50
C ALA A 48 5.77 9.92 24.27
N PRO A 49 6.62 8.89 24.44
CA PRO A 49 6.25 7.72 25.21
C PRO A 49 5.85 8.21 26.60
N GLU A 50 4.63 7.92 27.03
CA GLU A 50 4.21 8.13 28.41
C GLU A 50 5.13 7.30 29.29
N LEU A 51 6.15 7.95 29.84
CA LEU A 51 6.99 7.39 30.88
C LEU A 51 6.03 6.91 31.98
N PRO A 52 6.09 5.63 32.39
CA PRO A 52 5.30 5.13 33.50
C PRO A 52 5.45 6.10 34.68
N LYS A 53 4.35 6.75 35.06
CA LYS A 53 4.33 7.56 36.29
C LYS A 53 4.45 6.59 37.45
N ASP A 54 5.65 6.53 37.99
CA ASP A 54 5.98 5.80 39.22
C ASP A 54 5.35 6.56 40.41
N ASP A 55 4.02 6.48 40.52
CA ASP A 55 3.21 7.15 41.55
C ASP A 55 2.92 6.24 42.75
N ASP A 56 3.63 5.12 42.89
CA ASP A 56 3.47 4.17 44.00
C ASP A 56 4.73 4.08 44.88
N ARG A 57 5.30 5.22 45.28
CA ARG A 57 6.21 5.25 46.43
C ARG A 57 5.49 5.76 47.68
N PRO A 58 5.06 4.89 48.61
CA PRO A 58 4.62 5.34 49.91
C PRO A 58 5.80 6.03 50.60
N ALA A 59 5.59 7.29 50.98
CA ALA A 59 6.53 8.05 51.78
C ALA A 59 6.87 7.25 53.04
N ARG A 60 8.12 6.81 53.14
CA ARG A 60 8.71 6.24 54.35
C ARG A 60 9.25 7.36 55.23
#